data_AF-A0A925RRM6-F1
#
_entry.id   AF-A0A925RRM6-F1
#
_cell.length_a   1.000
_cell.length_b   1.000
_cell.length_c   1.000
_cell.angle_alpha   90.00
_cell.angle_beta   90.00
_cell.angle_gamma   90.00
#
_symmetry.space_group_name_H-M   'P 1'
#
loop_
_entity.id
_entity.type
_entity.pdbx_description
1 polymer ?
#
loop_
_entity_poly.entity_id
_entity_poly.type
_entity_poly.pdbx_seq_one_letter_code
_entity_poly.pdbx_strand_id
1 'polypeptide(L)'
;MGFLDFLKPKNNTQTQQITSILPKDIYRSAVLELKDIIAPSALKISPKTLNLGEKLVRSFFVMSYPKYLSDSWFSPIINLDKAYDISIFIHPIDTSVILNEFKKKVAEVQSQISDREEKGLVRDPQL
;
A
#
# COMPACT_ATOMS: atom_id res chain seq x y z
N MET A 1 -50.36 55.53 30.91
CA MET A 1 -49.66 54.25 30.81
C MET A 1 -48.16 54.53 30.75
N GLY A 2 -47.27 54.11 31.64
CA GLY A 2 -47.36 53.40 32.91
C GLY A 2 -45.93 53.41 33.50
N PHE A 3 -45.77 53.92 34.72
CA PHE A 3 -44.50 54.15 35.43
C PHE A 3 -43.94 52.88 36.13
N LEU A 4 -44.17 51.69 35.57
CA LEU A 4 -43.90 50.40 36.25
C LEU A 4 -43.01 49.43 35.44
N ASP A 5 -42.07 49.92 34.62
CA ASP A 5 -41.12 49.07 33.88
C ASP A 5 -39.77 48.86 34.61
N PHE A 6 -39.75 49.03 35.94
CA PHE A 6 -38.55 48.92 36.78
C PHE A 6 -38.48 47.63 37.64
N LEU A 7 -39.44 46.71 37.48
CA LEU A 7 -39.56 45.49 38.31
C LEU A 7 -39.42 44.17 37.53
N LYS A 8 -38.74 44.17 36.38
CA LYS A 8 -38.31 42.92 35.72
C LYS A 8 -36.87 42.57 36.12
N PRO A 9 -36.64 41.51 36.91
CA PRO A 9 -35.28 40.99 37.09
C PRO A 9 -34.79 40.44 35.75
N LYS A 10 -33.68 40.99 35.28
CA LYS A 10 -32.92 40.50 34.13
C LYS A 10 -32.31 39.15 34.52
N ASN A 11 -33.05 38.06 34.26
CA ASN A 11 -32.51 36.69 34.30
C ASN A 11 -31.55 36.50 33.13
N ASN A 12 -30.33 37.01 33.28
CA ASN A 12 -29.21 36.64 32.44
C ASN A 12 -28.44 35.51 33.12
N THR A 13 -29.13 34.39 33.36
CA THR A 13 -28.47 33.13 33.67
C THR A 13 -28.12 32.53 32.34
N GLN A 14 -26.91 32.83 31.86
CA GLN A 14 -26.23 31.96 30.93
C GLN A 14 -26.06 30.63 31.66
N THR A 15 -27.04 29.74 31.52
CA THR A 15 -26.89 28.34 31.86
C THR A 15 -25.88 27.81 30.85
N GLN A 16 -24.59 27.95 31.18
CA GLN A 16 -23.54 27.14 30.60
C GLN A 16 -24.00 25.71 30.81
N GLN A 17 -24.52 25.08 29.75
CA GLN A 17 -24.69 23.65 29.70
C GLN A 17 -23.28 23.08 29.80
N ILE A 18 -22.84 22.80 31.02
CA ILE A 18 -21.68 21.97 31.30
C ILE A 18 -22.12 20.59 30.82
N THR A 19 -21.93 20.32 29.52
CA THR A 19 -22.03 18.96 29.01
C THR A 19 -21.03 18.16 29.83
N SER A 20 -21.54 17.17 30.57
CA SER A 20 -20.73 16.20 31.29
C SER A 20 -19.91 15.43 30.26
N ILE A 21 -18.78 16.00 29.83
CA ILE A 21 -17.84 15.35 28.93
C ILE A 21 -17.26 14.16 29.69
N LEU A 22 -17.60 12.96 29.24
CA LEU A 22 -17.00 11.75 29.80
C LEU A 22 -15.51 11.79 29.46
N PRO A 23 -14.59 11.39 30.37
CA PRO A 23 -13.15 11.36 30.07
C PRO A 23 -12.83 10.64 28.75
N LYS A 24 -13.62 9.62 28.41
CA LYS A 24 -13.55 8.88 27.14
C LYS A 24 -13.71 9.76 25.89
N ASP A 25 -14.58 10.75 25.94
CA ASP A 25 -14.84 11.63 24.80
C ASP A 25 -13.69 12.62 24.59
N ILE A 26 -13.06 13.07 25.68
CA ILE A 26 -11.83 13.89 25.66
C ILE A 26 -10.67 13.11 25.03
N TYR A 27 -10.48 11.85 25.43
CA TYR A 27 -9.45 11.00 24.79
C TYR A 27 -9.74 10.79 23.30
N ARG A 28 -11.01 10.61 22.92
CA ARG A 28 -11.39 10.44 21.51
C ARG A 28 -11.17 11.70 20.70
N SER A 29 -11.51 12.88 21.22
CA SER A 29 -11.27 14.15 20.53
C SER A 29 -9.78 14.44 20.39
N ALA A 30 -8.99 14.21 21.44
CA ALA A 30 -7.53 14.36 21.39
C ALA A 30 -6.88 13.44 20.35
N VAL A 31 -7.36 12.20 20.21
CA VAL A 31 -6.88 11.26 19.18
C VAL A 31 -7.27 11.72 17.76
N LEU A 32 -8.47 12.28 17.57
CA LEU A 32 -8.90 12.82 16.28
C LEU A 32 -8.09 14.07 15.89
N GLU A 33 -7.88 15.00 16.82
CA GLU A 33 -7.03 16.17 16.61
C GLU A 33 -5.60 15.77 16.24
N LEU A 34 -5.02 14.79 16.96
CA LEU A 34 -3.70 14.28 16.63
C LEU A 34 -3.66 13.65 15.24
N LYS A 35 -4.67 12.86 14.88
CA LYS A 35 -4.78 12.24 13.56
C LYS A 35 -4.86 13.27 12.45
N ASP A 36 -5.61 14.35 12.65
CA ASP A 36 -5.76 15.42 11.67
C ASP A 36 -4.47 16.25 11.53
N ILE A 37 -3.68 16.40 12.60
CA ILE A 37 -2.36 17.05 12.57
C ILE A 37 -1.34 16.23 11.76
N ILE A 38 -1.33 14.91 11.90
CA ILE A 38 -0.40 14.03 11.17
C ILE A 38 -0.89 13.69 9.76
N ALA A 39 -2.15 14.01 9.44
CA ALA A 39 -2.72 13.72 8.14
C ALA A 39 -2.10 14.63 7.05
N PRO A 40 -1.86 14.08 5.85
CA PRO A 40 -1.38 14.87 4.72
C PRO A 40 -2.44 15.88 4.27
N SER A 41 -2.02 17.06 3.82
CA SER A 41 -2.92 18.17 3.45
C SER A 41 -3.86 17.85 2.27
N ALA A 42 -3.45 16.96 1.36
CA ALA A 42 -4.28 16.52 0.24
C ALA A 42 -3.77 15.18 -0.32
N LEU A 43 -4.70 14.34 -0.79
CA LEU A 43 -4.41 13.10 -1.50
C LEU A 43 -5.05 13.16 -2.89
N LYS A 44 -4.23 13.08 -3.95
CA LYS A 44 -4.71 12.95 -5.32
C LYS A 44 -4.21 11.64 -5.92
N ILE A 45 -5.15 10.77 -6.27
CA ILE A 45 -4.87 9.47 -6.90
C ILE A 45 -4.98 9.66 -8.41
N SER A 46 -3.95 9.22 -9.13
CA SER A 46 -3.94 9.15 -10.59
C SER A 46 -3.42 7.78 -11.00
N PRO A 47 -3.77 7.27 -12.20
CA PRO A 47 -3.40 5.90 -12.59
C PRO A 47 -1.89 5.59 -12.53
N LYS A 48 -1.02 6.60 -12.70
CA LYS A 48 0.45 6.45 -12.72
C LYS A 48 1.17 7.11 -11.53
N THR A 49 0.47 7.90 -10.73
CA THR A 49 1.07 8.73 -9.67
C THR A 49 0.09 8.93 -8.52
N LEU A 50 0.62 8.93 -7.31
CA LEU A 50 -0.09 9.34 -6.11
C LEU A 50 0.58 10.61 -5.60
N ASN A 51 -0.18 11.71 -5.52
CA ASN A 51 0.31 12.95 -4.94
C ASN A 51 -0.18 13.02 -3.48
N LEU A 52 0.77 13.20 -2.56
CA LEU A 52 0.56 13.25 -1.13
C LEU A 52 1.09 14.60 -0.61
N GLY A 53 0.21 15.60 -0.49
CA GLY A 53 0.61 16.98 -0.26
C GLY A 53 1.58 17.45 -1.35
N GLU A 54 2.82 17.75 -0.97
CA GLU A 54 3.91 18.16 -1.86
C GLU A 54 4.75 16.99 -2.41
N LYS A 55 4.54 15.77 -1.90
CA LYS A 55 5.31 14.58 -2.29
C LYS A 55 4.63 13.85 -3.44
N LEU A 56 5.43 13.38 -4.40
CA LEU A 56 4.97 12.54 -5.50
C LEU A 56 5.44 11.10 -5.27
N VAL A 57 4.49 10.17 -5.27
CA VAL A 57 4.72 8.73 -5.07
C VAL A 57 4.42 8.01 -6.38
N ARG A 58 5.31 7.10 -6.78
CA ARG A 58 5.12 6.23 -7.94
C ARG A 58 5.64 4.84 -7.62
N SER A 59 4.86 3.83 -7.96
CA SER A 59 5.28 2.43 -7.94
C SER A 59 5.68 2.00 -9.34
N PHE A 60 6.78 1.26 -9.44
CA PHE A 60 7.24 0.65 -10.68
C PHE A 60 7.23 -0.87 -10.50
N PHE A 61 6.73 -1.58 -11.51
CA PHE A 61 6.72 -3.03 -11.53
C PHE A 61 7.52 -3.52 -12.74
N VAL A 62 8.51 -4.38 -12.49
CA VAL A 62 9.43 -4.90 -13.50
C VAL A 62 9.16 -6.39 -13.65
N MET A 63 8.73 -6.82 -14.84
CA MET A 63 8.36 -8.22 -15.11
C MET A 63 9.55 -9.12 -15.46
N SER A 64 10.61 -8.57 -16.04
CA SER A 64 11.78 -9.32 -16.47
C SER A 64 13.04 -8.74 -15.83
N TYR A 65 13.53 -9.43 -14.80
CA TYR A 65 14.85 -9.15 -14.25
C TYR A 65 15.92 -9.99 -14.97
N PRO A 66 17.14 -9.48 -15.15
CA PRO A 66 18.25 -10.28 -15.66
C PRO A 66 18.45 -11.54 -14.83
N LYS A 67 18.75 -12.68 -15.49
CA LYS A 67 19.07 -13.95 -14.82
C LYS A 67 20.32 -13.84 -13.93
N TYR A 68 21.22 -12.93 -14.28
CA TYR A 68 22.46 -12.67 -13.55
C TYR A 68 22.56 -11.18 -13.28
N LEU A 69 23.02 -10.85 -12.08
CA LEU A 69 23.21 -9.48 -11.65
C LEU A 69 24.71 -9.20 -11.56
N SER A 70 25.17 -8.14 -12.22
CA SER A 70 26.57 -7.73 -12.11
C SER A 70 26.82 -7.04 -10.78
N ASP A 71 28.09 -7.02 -10.37
CA ASP A 71 28.52 -6.14 -9.29
C ASP A 71 28.15 -4.69 -9.62
N SER A 72 27.82 -3.91 -8.59
CA SER A 72 27.45 -2.50 -8.71
C SER A 72 26.19 -2.20 -9.55
N TRP A 73 25.28 -3.16 -9.75
CA TRP A 73 24.01 -2.93 -10.46
C TRP A 73 23.17 -1.76 -9.93
N PHE A 74 23.29 -1.45 -8.65
CA PHE A 74 22.54 -0.40 -7.96
C PHE A 74 23.29 0.95 -7.87
N SER A 75 24.50 1.01 -8.43
CA SER A 75 25.37 2.19 -8.45
C SER A 75 24.68 3.49 -8.92
N PRO A 76 23.84 3.47 -9.98
CA PRO A 76 23.19 4.70 -10.46
C PRO A 76 22.25 5.34 -9.45
N ILE A 77 21.67 4.54 -8.53
CA ILE A 77 20.68 5.03 -7.56
C ILE A 77 21.38 5.56 -6.31
N ILE A 78 22.44 4.90 -5.84
CA ILE A 78 23.22 5.34 -4.67
C ILE A 78 24.03 6.61 -4.94
N ASN A 79 24.43 6.84 -6.19
CA ASN A 79 25.24 7.99 -6.60
C ASN A 79 24.40 9.22 -6.95
N LEU A 80 23.09 9.21 -6.69
CA LEU A 80 22.25 10.39 -6.85
C LEU A 80 22.58 11.41 -5.75
N ASP A 81 22.76 12.68 -6.15
CA ASP A 81 23.03 13.80 -5.23
C ASP A 81 21.74 14.27 -4.50
N LYS A 82 21.04 13.31 -3.88
CA LYS A 82 19.78 13.54 -3.16
C LYS A 82 19.66 12.54 -2.02
N ALA A 83 19.14 13.00 -0.88
CA ALA A 83 18.91 12.15 0.28
C ALA A 83 17.70 11.23 0.04
N TYR A 84 17.91 9.92 0.17
CA TYR A 84 16.88 8.89 0.05
C TYR A 84 17.12 7.76 1.06
N ASP A 85 16.03 7.22 1.60
CA ASP A 85 16.04 5.97 2.36
C ASP A 85 15.77 4.80 1.42
N ILE A 86 16.56 3.73 1.55
CA ILE A 86 16.50 2.56 0.67
C ILE A 86 16.24 1.33 1.53
N SER A 87 15.21 0.56 1.18
CA SER A 87 14.91 -0.72 1.81
C SER A 87 14.74 -1.77 0.73
N ILE A 88 15.50 -2.87 0.84
CA ILE A 88 15.52 -3.96 -0.13
C ILE A 88 14.99 -5.20 0.58
N PHE A 89 13.94 -5.80 0.01
CA PHE A 89 13.36 -7.05 0.48
C PHE A 89 13.58 -8.13 -0.57
N ILE A 90 14.31 -9.18 -0.21
CA ILE A 90 14.59 -10.30 -1.09
C ILE A 90 13.87 -11.51 -0.51
N HIS A 91 12.98 -12.10 -1.31
CA HIS A 91 12.26 -13.31 -0.97
C HIS A 91 12.80 -14.45 -1.84
N PRO A 92 13.86 -15.14 -1.39
CA PRO A 92 14.40 -16.25 -2.16
C PRO A 92 13.38 -17.38 -2.21
N ILE A 93 13.30 -18.04 -3.36
CA ILE A 93 12.48 -19.24 -3.53
C ILE A 93 13.43 -20.43 -3.58
N ASP A 94 13.08 -21.51 -2.88
CA ASP A 94 13.87 -22.73 -2.91
C ASP A 94 13.84 -23.34 -4.31
N THR A 95 15.01 -23.32 -4.96
CA THR A 95 15.18 -23.82 -6.31
C THR A 95 14.95 -25.33 -6.38
N SER A 96 15.21 -26.08 -5.31
CA SER A 96 15.03 -27.53 -5.28
C SER A 96 13.57 -27.95 -5.47
N VAL A 97 12.64 -27.20 -4.88
CA VAL A 97 11.19 -27.44 -5.00
C VAL A 97 10.74 -27.20 -6.43
N ILE A 98 11.13 -26.05 -7.01
CA ILE A 98 10.78 -25.69 -8.39
C ILE A 98 11.39 -26.69 -9.38
N LEU A 99 12.65 -27.08 -9.21
CA LEU A 99 13.30 -28.04 -10.09
C LEU A 99 12.62 -29.41 -10.06
N ASN A 100 12.16 -29.85 -8.88
CA ASN A 100 11.46 -31.12 -8.76
C ASN A 100 10.07 -31.05 -9.45
N GLU A 101 9.35 -29.95 -9.28
CA GLU A 101 8.08 -29.71 -9.98
C GLU A 101 8.27 -29.64 -11.50
N PHE A 102 9.29 -28.89 -11.96
CA PHE A 102 9.64 -28.77 -13.36
C PHE A 102 10.03 -30.12 -13.96
N LYS A 103 10.86 -30.91 -13.26
CA LYS A 103 11.26 -32.26 -13.69
C LYS A 103 10.04 -33.18 -13.84
N LYS A 104 9.09 -33.14 -12.89
CA LYS A 104 7.84 -33.89 -12.98
C LYS A 104 7.02 -33.46 -14.20
N LYS A 105 6.89 -32.15 -14.44
CA LYS A 105 6.13 -31.64 -15.59
C LYS A 105 6.78 -32.01 -16.92
N VAL A 106 8.11 -31.91 -17.01
CA VAL A 106 8.85 -32.35 -18.20
C VAL A 106 8.68 -33.86 -18.44
N ALA A 107 8.74 -34.68 -17.39
CA ALA A 107 8.52 -36.12 -17.51
C ALA A 107 7.08 -36.44 -17.95
N GLU A 108 6.09 -35.73 -17.41
CA GLU A 108 4.68 -35.85 -17.83
C GLU A 108 4.50 -35.50 -19.30
N VAL A 109 5.06 -34.37 -19.75
CA VAL A 109 5.01 -33.94 -21.16
C VAL A 109 5.71 -34.96 -22.06
N GLN A 110 6.89 -35.45 -21.68
CA GLN A 110 7.61 -36.47 -22.45
C GLN A 110 6.86 -37.80 -22.52
N SER A 111 6.22 -38.23 -21.43
CA SER A 111 5.37 -39.44 -21.43
C SER A 111 4.21 -39.27 -22.42
N GLN A 112 3.55 -38.11 -22.42
CA GLN A 112 2.47 -37.83 -23.35
C GLN A 112 2.93 -37.78 -24.80
N ILE A 113 4.14 -37.31 -25.07
CA ILE A 113 4.75 -37.33 -26.41
C ILE A 113 5.01 -38.77 -26.84
N SER A 114 5.63 -39.58 -25.97
CA SER A 114 5.93 -41.00 -26.22
C SER A 114 4.66 -41.81 -26.50
N ASP A 115 3.61 -41.66 -25.69
CA ASP A 115 2.35 -42.38 -25.87
C ASP A 115 1.63 -42.00 -27.18
N ARG A 116 1.80 -40.74 -27.62
CA ARG A 116 1.24 -40.26 -28.89
C ARG A 116 2.02 -40.80 -30.08
N GLU A 117 3.35 -40.85 -29.98
CA GLU A 117 4.24 -41.44 -30.99
C GLU A 117 3.94 -42.94 -31.16
N GLU A 118 3.77 -43.70 -30.07
CA GLU A 118 3.42 -45.12 -30.12
C GLU A 118 2.06 -45.37 -30.81
N LYS A 119 1.10 -44.45 -30.64
CA LYS A 119 -0.20 -44.48 -31.30
C LYS A 119 -0.17 -44.01 -32.75
N GLY A 120 1.00 -43.63 -33.29
CA GLY A 120 1.16 -43.13 -34.65
C GLY A 120 0.55 -41.75 -34.90
N LEU A 121 0.28 -40.97 -33.84
CA LEU A 121 -0.22 -39.61 -33.96
C LEU A 121 0.94 -38.67 -34.32
N VAL A 122 0.70 -37.75 -35.26
CA VAL A 122 1.70 -36.75 -35.66
C VAL A 122 2.00 -35.83 -34.47
N ARG A 123 3.29 -35.54 -34.23
CA ARG A 123 3.73 -34.60 -33.19
C ARG A 123 3.05 -33.24 -33.36
N ASP A 124 2.30 -32.83 -32.34
CA ASP A 124 1.76 -31.48 -32.25
C ASP A 124 2.88 -30.51 -31.79
N PRO A 125 3.20 -29.45 -32.56
CA PRO A 125 4.32 -28.55 -32.26
C PRO A 125 4.06 -27.57 -31.09
N GLN A 126 2.89 -27.65 -30.45
CA GLN A 126 2.46 -26.74 -29.38
C GLN A 126 2.58 -27.32 -27.96
N LEU A 127 3.11 -28.55 -27.83
CA LEU A 127 3.27 -29.26 -26.56
C LEU A 127 4.72 -29.28 -26.07
#